data_AF-A0A327KEI2-F1
#
_entry.id   AF-A0A327KEI2-F1
#
_cell.length_a   1.000
_cell.length_b   1.000
_cell.length_c   1.000
_cell.angle_alpha   90.00
_cell.angle_beta   90.00
_cell.angle_gamma   90.00
#
_symmetry.space_group_name_H-M   'P 1'
#
loop_
_entity.id
_entity.type
_entity.pdbx_description
1 polymer ?
#
loop_
_entity_poly.entity_id
_entity_poly.type
_entity_poly.pdbx_seq_one_letter_code
_entity_poly.pdbx_strand_id
1 'polypeptide(L)'
;MVMPRRDTSTLDLFRDYEPAPVVPRFAADEVKAWTPARRLSRAIAKTLDECGRSREEIAAAMTEHLGERVPKAMLDAYASPEKPHAISAQRLAALVLVTGDVRPLNTLLNDAGLIVIEAKYEALLRREKARELREKLDREIEAADAQWKARR
;
A
#
# COMPACT_ATOMS: atom_id res chain seq x y z
N MET A 1 23.87 -34.22 17.54
CA MET A 1 22.97 -34.13 16.38
C MET A 1 23.81 -33.61 15.22
N VAL A 2 24.15 -34.48 14.27
CA VAL A 2 25.02 -34.13 13.13
C VAL A 2 24.18 -33.38 12.10
N MET A 3 24.55 -32.13 11.78
CA MET A 3 23.88 -31.39 10.70
C MET A 3 24.16 -32.11 9.37
N PRO A 4 23.13 -32.48 8.58
CA PRO A 4 23.33 -33.12 7.30
C PRO A 4 24.12 -32.20 6.37
N ARG A 5 25.07 -32.78 5.62
CA ARG A 5 25.88 -32.07 4.63
C ARG A 5 24.94 -31.38 3.62
N ARG A 6 25.10 -30.07 3.43
CA ARG A 6 24.36 -29.29 2.42
C ARG A 6 24.58 -29.93 1.05
N ASP A 7 23.49 -30.24 0.36
CA ASP A 7 23.51 -30.70 -1.02
C ASP A 7 24.03 -29.57 -1.91
N THR A 8 25.17 -29.80 -2.56
CA THR A 8 25.82 -28.84 -3.45
C THR A 8 25.41 -29.04 -4.91
N SER A 9 24.61 -30.07 -5.21
CA SER A 9 24.18 -30.40 -6.58
C SER A 9 22.89 -29.69 -6.98
N THR A 10 22.00 -29.42 -6.02
CA THR A 10 20.78 -28.66 -6.25
C THR A 10 21.10 -27.16 -6.27
N LEU A 11 20.91 -26.52 -7.43
CA LEU A 11 20.97 -25.07 -7.56
C LEU A 11 19.89 -24.43 -6.66
N ASP A 12 20.28 -23.41 -5.90
CA ASP A 12 19.35 -22.65 -5.06
C ASP A 12 18.42 -21.82 -5.95
N LEU A 13 17.23 -22.35 -6.22
CA LEU A 13 16.20 -21.75 -7.08
C LEU A 13 15.68 -20.40 -6.54
N PHE A 14 15.95 -20.07 -5.28
CA PHE A 14 15.51 -18.83 -4.64
C PHE A 14 16.63 -17.83 -4.42
N ARG A 15 17.84 -18.12 -4.92
CA ARG A 15 19.01 -17.24 -4.75
C ARG A 15 18.74 -15.81 -5.19
N ASP A 16 17.96 -15.64 -6.25
CA ASP A 16 17.62 -14.36 -6.87
C ASP A 16 16.13 -14.01 -6.72
N TYR A 17 15.37 -14.75 -5.90
CA TYR A 17 13.95 -14.50 -5.68
C TYR A 17 13.75 -13.43 -4.60
N GLU A 18 13.36 -12.23 -5.02
CA GLU A 18 12.84 -11.21 -4.11
C GLU A 18 11.30 -11.20 -4.13
N PRO A 19 10.63 -11.48 -3.00
CA PRO A 19 9.18 -11.43 -2.96
C PRO A 19 8.70 -10.00 -3.19
N ALA A 20 7.71 -9.85 -4.06
CA ALA A 20 7.10 -8.55 -4.29
C ALA A 20 6.54 -7.97 -2.98
N PRO A 21 6.72 -6.67 -2.73
CA PRO A 21 6.21 -6.05 -1.51
C PRO A 21 4.69 -6.16 -1.45
N VAL A 22 4.17 -6.61 -0.30
CA VAL A 22 2.72 -6.79 -0.07
C VAL A 22 1.95 -5.46 -0.12
N VAL A 23 2.62 -4.37 0.27
CA VAL A 23 2.04 -3.02 0.27
C VAL A 23 2.84 -2.13 -0.68
N PRO A 24 2.22 -1.58 -1.74
CA PRO A 24 2.92 -0.70 -2.66
C PRO A 24 3.29 0.60 -1.97
N ARG A 25 4.59 0.90 -1.87
CA ARG A 25 5.11 2.13 -1.26
C ARG A 25 6.23 2.70 -2.13
N PHE A 26 6.40 4.02 -2.08
CA PHE A 26 7.65 4.63 -2.52
C PHE A 26 8.75 4.31 -1.52
N ALA A 27 10.00 4.26 -1.98
CA ALA A 27 11.12 4.18 -1.06
C ALA A 27 11.20 5.47 -0.25
N ALA A 28 11.61 5.36 1.02
CA ALA A 28 11.52 6.46 1.98
C ALA A 28 12.35 7.68 1.57
N ASP A 29 13.44 7.46 0.84
CA ASP A 29 14.33 8.45 0.25
C ASP A 29 13.69 9.18 -0.95
N GLU A 30 12.90 8.49 -1.77
CA GLU A 30 12.26 9.08 -2.96
C GLU A 30 11.25 10.18 -2.60
N VAL A 31 10.45 9.94 -1.57
CA VAL A 31 9.41 10.87 -1.12
C VAL A 31 9.79 11.67 0.12
N LYS A 32 11.04 11.57 0.59
CA LYS A 32 11.49 12.22 1.83
C LYS A 32 11.20 13.72 1.83
N ALA A 33 10.44 14.19 2.81
CA ALA A 33 10.16 15.61 3.00
C ALA A 33 9.87 15.93 4.48
N TRP A 34 10.08 17.20 4.85
CA TRP A 34 9.87 17.71 6.21
C TRP A 34 8.40 17.80 6.60
N THR A 35 7.50 18.02 5.64
CA THR A 35 6.06 18.16 5.89
C THR A 35 5.26 17.11 5.11
N PRO A 36 4.11 16.65 5.63
CA PRO A 36 3.23 15.71 4.92
C PRO A 36 2.80 16.21 3.53
N ALA A 37 2.49 17.51 3.41
CA ALA A 37 2.11 18.11 2.13
C ALA A 37 3.24 18.00 1.09
N ARG A 38 4.49 18.31 1.46
CA ARG A 38 5.64 18.19 0.55
C ARG A 38 5.94 16.74 0.19
N ARG A 39 5.73 15.80 1.12
CA ARG A 39 5.87 14.36 0.89
C ARG A 39 4.87 13.88 -0.15
N LEU A 40 3.62 14.32 -0.04
CA LEU A 40 2.56 14.01 -1.00
C LEU A 40 2.85 14.61 -2.38
N SER A 41 3.30 15.87 -2.46
CA SER A 41 3.69 16.46 -3.75
C SER A 41 4.80 15.68 -4.45
N ARG A 42 5.81 15.20 -3.71
CA ARG A 42 6.87 14.33 -4.24
C ARG A 42 6.33 12.99 -4.73
N ALA A 43 5.42 12.38 -3.97
CA ALA A 43 4.76 11.14 -4.37
C ALA A 43 3.94 11.31 -5.66
N ILE A 44 3.23 12.43 -5.80
CA ILE A 44 2.49 12.78 -7.03
C ILE A 44 3.47 12.99 -8.19
N ALA A 45 4.55 13.75 -8.00
CA ALA A 45 5.56 13.97 -9.03
C ALA A 45 6.12 12.63 -9.53
N LYS A 46 6.55 11.76 -8.60
CA LYS A 46 7.07 10.43 -8.92
C LYS A 46 6.05 9.57 -9.68
N THR A 47 4.78 9.62 -9.29
CA THR A 47 3.70 8.90 -9.99
C THR A 47 3.54 9.37 -11.42
N LEU A 48 3.54 10.70 -11.64
CA LEU A 48 3.41 11.27 -12.98
C LEU A 48 4.62 10.91 -13.85
N ASP A 49 5.82 10.90 -13.27
CA ASP A 49 7.05 10.59 -13.99
C ASP A 49 7.16 9.09 -14.35
N GLU A 50 6.64 8.18 -13.52
CA GLU A 50 6.68 6.73 -13.74
C GLU A 50 5.48 6.16 -14.51
N CYS A 51 4.39 6.94 -14.67
CA CYS A 51 3.17 6.48 -15.34
C CYS A 51 3.36 6.14 -16.83
N GLY A 52 4.39 6.70 -17.48
CA GLY A 52 4.67 6.49 -18.91
C GLY A 52 3.71 7.23 -19.85
N ARG A 53 2.73 7.95 -19.33
CA ARG A 53 1.82 8.84 -20.07
C ARG A 53 2.23 10.30 -19.90
N SER A 54 1.93 11.15 -20.88
CA SER A 54 2.10 12.59 -20.74
C SER A 54 1.17 13.16 -19.67
N ARG A 55 1.56 14.29 -19.06
CA ARG A 55 0.71 14.97 -18.06
C ARG A 55 -0.60 15.47 -18.68
N GLU A 56 -0.58 15.80 -19.97
CA GLU A 56 -1.76 16.17 -20.75
C GLU A 56 -2.76 15.01 -20.86
N GLU A 57 -2.29 13.80 -21.17
CA GLU A 57 -3.13 12.60 -21.22
C GLU A 57 -3.71 12.24 -19.86
N ILE A 58 -2.90 12.34 -18.79
CA ILE A 58 -3.36 12.08 -17.42
C ILE A 58 -4.42 13.11 -17.01
N ALA A 59 -4.20 14.39 -17.30
CA ALA A 59 -5.15 15.46 -17.03
C ALA A 59 -6.48 15.26 -17.79
N ALA A 60 -6.42 14.83 -19.05
CA ALA A 60 -7.60 14.51 -19.85
C ALA A 60 -8.38 13.34 -19.26
N ALA A 61 -7.70 12.24 -18.91
CA ALA A 61 -8.34 11.07 -18.30
C ALA A 61 -8.91 11.37 -16.90
N MET A 62 -8.24 12.20 -16.10
CA MET A 62 -8.79 12.69 -14.83
C MET A 62 -10.03 13.56 -15.04
N THR A 63 -10.03 14.41 -16.08
CA THR A 63 -11.17 15.25 -16.44
C THR A 63 -12.38 14.40 -16.83
N GLU A 64 -12.17 13.39 -17.67
CA GLU A 64 -13.21 12.45 -18.08
C GLU A 64 -13.77 11.69 -16.87
N HIS A 65 -12.90 11.20 -15.99
CA HIS A 65 -13.30 10.46 -14.81
C HIS A 65 -14.09 11.31 -13.80
N LEU A 66 -13.66 12.56 -13.57
CA LEU A 66 -14.26 13.44 -12.56
C LEU A 66 -15.50 14.20 -13.08
N GLY A 67 -15.66 14.34 -14.39
CA GLY A 67 -16.67 15.21 -15.00
C GLY A 67 -16.39 16.71 -14.80
N GLU A 68 -15.21 17.07 -14.29
CA GLU A 68 -14.74 18.46 -14.14
C GLU A 68 -13.39 18.67 -14.80
N ARG A 69 -13.15 19.87 -15.35
CA ARG A 69 -11.92 20.17 -16.07
C ARG A 69 -10.71 20.21 -15.12
N VAL A 70 -9.76 19.30 -15.33
CA VAL A 70 -8.44 19.29 -14.70
C VAL A 70 -7.39 19.68 -15.74
N PRO A 71 -6.86 20.92 -15.73
CA PRO A 71 -5.82 21.32 -16.67
C PRO A 71 -4.44 20.76 -16.26
N LYS A 72 -3.56 20.52 -17.25
CA LYS A 72 -2.17 20.06 -17.02
C LYS A 72 -1.41 20.90 -15.98
N ALA A 73 -1.57 22.22 -16.02
CA ALA A 73 -0.96 23.13 -15.04
C ALA A 73 -1.35 22.84 -13.59
N MET A 74 -2.52 22.22 -13.36
CA MET A 74 -2.98 21.80 -12.04
C MET A 74 -2.22 20.55 -11.55
N LEU A 75 -1.87 19.63 -12.44
CA LEU A 75 -0.98 18.50 -12.11
C LEU A 75 0.43 18.98 -11.79
N ASP A 76 0.96 19.92 -12.58
CA ASP A 76 2.25 20.57 -12.32
C ASP A 76 2.25 21.33 -10.99
N ALA A 77 1.09 21.83 -10.58
CA ALA A 77 0.88 22.45 -9.28
C ALA A 77 0.94 21.43 -8.14
N TYR A 78 0.22 20.31 -8.27
CA TYR A 78 0.19 19.25 -7.25
C TYR A 78 1.55 18.56 -7.07
N ALA A 79 2.30 18.38 -8.15
CA ALA A 79 3.63 17.78 -8.15
C ALA A 79 4.73 18.71 -7.59
N SER A 80 4.45 19.99 -7.36
CA SER A 80 5.44 20.99 -6.96
C SER A 80 5.36 21.28 -5.45
N PRO A 81 6.37 20.89 -4.64
CA PRO A 81 6.39 21.12 -3.20
C PRO A 81 6.39 22.60 -2.77
N GLU A 82 6.75 23.50 -3.68
CA GLU A 82 6.81 24.94 -3.44
C GLU A 82 5.51 25.68 -3.78
N LYS A 83 4.55 25.02 -4.44
CA LYS A 83 3.27 25.62 -4.79
C LYS A 83 2.24 25.32 -3.69
N PRO A 84 1.43 26.30 -3.25
CA PRO A 84 0.44 26.11 -2.18
C PRO A 84 -0.84 25.44 -2.71
N HIS A 85 -0.70 24.34 -3.44
CA HIS A 85 -1.82 23.63 -4.06
C HIS A 85 -1.92 22.22 -3.50
N ALA A 86 -2.85 22.03 -2.57
CA ALA A 86 -3.22 20.71 -2.08
C ALA A 86 -4.17 20.03 -3.08
N ILE A 87 -3.85 18.80 -3.44
CA ILE A 87 -4.78 17.95 -4.18
C ILE A 87 -5.97 17.60 -3.28
N SER A 88 -7.20 17.67 -3.81
CA SER A 88 -8.37 17.19 -3.08
C SER A 88 -8.36 15.66 -3.01
N ALA A 89 -9.07 15.08 -2.03
CA ALA A 89 -9.18 13.63 -1.90
C ALA A 89 -9.75 12.97 -3.17
N GLN A 90 -10.77 13.58 -3.78
CA GLN A 90 -11.38 13.09 -5.02
C GLN A 90 -10.40 13.10 -6.20
N ARG A 91 -9.60 14.16 -6.35
CA ARG A 91 -8.59 14.24 -7.42
C ARG A 91 -7.43 13.28 -7.19
N LEU A 92 -7.03 13.06 -5.94
CA LEU A 92 -6.04 12.03 -5.62
C LEU A 92 -6.55 10.63 -5.96
N ALA A 93 -7.81 10.33 -5.62
CA ALA A 93 -8.43 9.06 -6.01
C ALA A 93 -8.51 8.90 -7.55
N ALA A 94 -8.89 9.96 -8.27
CA ALA A 94 -8.89 9.94 -9.73
C ALA A 94 -7.49 9.74 -10.33
N LEU A 95 -6.46 10.37 -9.75
CA LEU A 95 -5.07 10.14 -10.17
C LEU A 95 -4.71 8.65 -10.04
N VAL A 96 -4.98 8.04 -8.88
CA VAL A 96 -4.73 6.60 -8.64
C VAL A 96 -5.46 5.72 -9.64
N LEU A 97 -6.73 6.03 -9.95
CA LEU A 97 -7.54 5.25 -10.90
C LEU A 97 -7.02 5.36 -12.33
N VAL A 98 -6.55 6.55 -12.73
CA VAL A 98 -6.06 6.82 -14.10
C VAL A 98 -4.65 6.25 -14.32
N THR A 99 -3.78 6.32 -13.30
CA THR A 99 -2.39 5.86 -13.39
C THR A 99 -2.21 4.40 -12.96
N GLY A 100 -3.15 3.85 -12.19
CA GLY A 100 -3.05 2.54 -11.56
C GLY A 100 -2.09 2.50 -10.36
N ASP A 101 -1.52 3.64 -9.96
CA ASP A 101 -0.53 3.71 -8.90
C ASP A 101 -1.16 4.13 -7.57
N VAL A 102 -1.20 3.20 -6.61
CA VAL A 102 -1.78 3.42 -5.27
C VAL A 102 -0.79 4.03 -4.27
N ARG A 103 0.50 4.15 -4.62
CA ARG A 103 1.56 4.62 -3.71
C ARG A 103 1.32 6.04 -3.19
N PRO A 104 0.74 7.01 -3.94
CA PRO A 104 0.39 8.32 -3.41
C PRO A 104 -0.65 8.27 -2.28
N LEU A 105 -1.63 7.37 -2.39
CA LEU A 105 -2.65 7.19 -1.37
C LEU A 105 -2.05 6.57 -0.10
N ASN A 106 -1.16 5.58 -0.25
CA ASN A 106 -0.36 5.08 0.87
C ASN A 106 0.52 6.17 1.52
N THR A 107 1.06 7.09 0.72
CA THR A 107 1.85 8.21 1.25
C THR A 107 0.99 9.15 2.11
N LEU A 108 -0.25 9.42 1.69
CA LEU A 108 -1.20 10.24 2.45
C LEU A 108 -1.59 9.57 3.79
N LEU A 109 -1.78 8.25 3.79
CA LEU A 109 -2.28 7.49 4.93
C LEU A 109 -1.21 7.07 5.94
N ASN A 110 0.07 7.21 5.58
CA ASN A 110 1.19 6.69 6.36
C ASN A 110 1.21 7.18 7.82
N ASP A 111 0.99 8.47 8.03
CA ASP A 111 1.06 9.07 9.37
C ASP A 111 -0.13 8.68 10.26
N ALA A 112 -1.22 8.19 9.65
CA ALA A 112 -2.37 7.64 10.36
C ALA A 112 -2.21 6.14 10.71
N GLY A 113 -1.07 5.52 10.35
CA GLY A 113 -0.85 4.09 10.54
C GLY A 113 -1.73 3.20 9.65
N LEU A 114 -2.27 3.76 8.57
CA LEU A 114 -3.16 3.07 7.64
C LEU A 114 -2.42 2.68 6.35
N ILE A 115 -2.91 1.61 5.72
CA ILE A 115 -2.42 1.11 4.43
C ILE A 115 -3.57 0.84 3.47
N VAL A 116 -3.31 1.05 2.19
CA VAL A 116 -4.19 0.70 1.08
C VAL A 116 -3.90 -0.74 0.67
N ILE A 117 -4.94 -1.56 0.64
CA ILE A 117 -4.89 -2.95 0.18
C ILE A 117 -5.93 -3.11 -0.93
N GLU A 118 -5.59 -3.84 -1.99
CA GLU A 118 -6.54 -4.15 -3.06
C GLU A 118 -7.74 -4.95 -2.53
N ALA A 119 -8.95 -4.62 -3.00
CA ALA A 119 -10.20 -5.24 -2.55
C ALA A 119 -10.22 -6.78 -2.74
N LYS A 120 -9.46 -7.33 -3.70
CA LYS A 120 -9.35 -8.79 -3.92
C LYS A 120 -8.85 -9.55 -2.68
N TYR A 121 -8.14 -8.88 -1.77
CA TYR A 121 -7.64 -9.49 -0.53
C TYR A 121 -8.65 -9.45 0.63
N GLU A 122 -9.84 -8.86 0.46
CA GLU A 122 -10.84 -8.75 1.53
C GLU A 122 -11.23 -10.12 2.11
N ALA A 123 -11.46 -11.12 1.25
CA ALA A 123 -11.80 -12.47 1.67
C ALA A 123 -10.65 -13.13 2.47
N LEU A 124 -9.40 -12.87 2.08
CA LEU A 124 -8.22 -13.36 2.80
C LEU A 124 -8.14 -12.73 4.19
N LEU A 125 -8.30 -11.41 4.29
CA LEU A 125 -8.29 -10.69 5.58
C LEU A 125 -9.42 -11.19 6.49
N ARG A 126 -10.61 -11.44 5.95
CA ARG A 126 -11.74 -12.01 6.69
C ARG A 126 -11.40 -13.40 7.23
N ARG A 127 -10.75 -14.25 6.42
CA ARG A 127 -10.31 -15.59 6.83
C ARG A 127 -9.29 -15.53 7.96
N GLU A 128 -8.29 -14.66 7.88
CA GLU A 128 -7.27 -14.54 8.92
C GLU A 128 -7.86 -14.04 10.24
N LYS A 129 -8.76 -13.04 10.21
CA LYS A 129 -9.52 -12.64 11.41
C LYS A 129 -10.31 -13.79 12.04
N ALA A 130 -10.91 -14.66 11.22
CA ALA A 130 -11.63 -15.82 11.72
C ALA A 130 -10.70 -16.86 12.37
N ARG A 131 -9.47 -17.03 11.84
CA ARG A 131 -8.45 -17.90 12.44
C ARG A 131 -7.99 -17.39 13.80
N GLU A 132 -7.69 -16.10 13.91
CA GLU A 132 -7.33 -15.45 15.18
C GLU A 132 -8.42 -15.64 16.24
N LEU A 133 -9.68 -15.46 15.84
CA LEU A 133 -10.81 -15.66 16.75
C LEU A 133 -10.94 -17.12 17.18
N ARG A 134 -10.76 -18.07 16.25
CA ARG A 134 -10.80 -19.50 16.56
C ARG A 134 -9.72 -19.87 17.59
N GLU A 135 -8.47 -19.44 17.38
CA GLU A 135 -7.38 -19.70 18.33
C GLU A 135 -7.67 -19.12 19.71
N LYS A 136 -8.31 -17.94 19.77
CA LYS A 136 -8.72 -17.36 21.05
C LYS A 136 -9.78 -18.22 21.75
N LEU A 137 -10.81 -18.66 21.02
CA LEU A 137 -11.87 -19.51 21.56
C LEU A 137 -11.33 -20.87 22.03
N ASP A 138 -10.42 -21.48 21.26
CA ASP A 138 -9.78 -22.74 21.62
C ASP A 138 -9.03 -22.62 22.96
N ARG A 139 -8.30 -21.51 23.18
CA ARG A 139 -7.64 -21.24 24.47
C ARG A 139 -8.63 -21.07 25.63
N GLU A 140 -9.78 -20.42 25.38
CA GLU A 140 -10.83 -20.27 26.39
C GLU A 140 -11.46 -21.62 26.77
N ILE A 141 -11.68 -22.49 25.78
CA ILE A 141 -12.17 -23.86 25.98
C ILE A 141 -11.17 -24.67 26.82
N GLU A 142 -9.89 -24.67 26.46
CA GLU A 142 -8.85 -25.38 27.22
C GLU A 142 -8.77 -24.91 28.68
N ALA A 143 -8.87 -23.60 28.90
CA ALA A 143 -8.88 -23.03 30.25
C ALA A 143 -10.11 -23.48 31.05
N ALA A 144 -11.30 -23.51 30.44
CA ALA A 144 -12.52 -24.00 31.07
C ALA A 144 -12.45 -25.50 31.39
N ASP A 145 -11.92 -26.32 30.47
CA ASP A 145 -11.72 -27.75 30.67
C ASP A 145 -10.76 -28.05 31.82
N ALA A 146 -9.67 -27.27 31.93
CA ALA A 146 -8.72 -27.38 33.04
C ALA A 146 -9.39 -27.03 34.39
N GLN A 147 -10.19 -25.96 34.43
CA GLN A 147 -10.94 -25.57 35.63
C GLN A 147 -11.98 -26.62 36.04
N TRP A 148 -12.70 -27.20 35.07
CA TRP A 148 -13.67 -28.26 35.34
C TRP A 148 -12.99 -29.53 35.88
N LYS A 149 -11.86 -29.94 35.28
CA LYS A 149 -11.06 -31.07 35.78
C LYS A 149 -10.52 -30.83 37.19
N ALA A 150 -10.12 -29.60 37.52
CA ALA A 150 -9.59 -29.26 38.85
C ALA A 150 -10.67 -29.21 39.94
N ARG A 151 -11.95 -29.03 39.58
CA ARG A 151 -13.09 -29.05 40.50
C ARG A 151 -13.70 -30.44 40.68
N ARG A 152 -13.23 -31.44 39.93
CA ARG A 152 -13.68 -32.83 39.98
C ARG A 152 -12.67 -33.68 40.74
#